data_AF-A0A2Z5K727-F1
#
_entry.id   AF-A0A2Z5K727-F1
#
_cell.length_a   1.000
_cell.length_b   1.000
_cell.length_c   1.000
_cell.angle_alpha   90.00
_cell.angle_beta   90.00
_cell.angle_gamma   90.00
#
_symmetry.space_group_name_H-M   'P 1'
#
loop_
_entity.id
_entity.type
_entity.pdbx_description
1 polymer ?
#
loop_
_entity_poly.entity_id
_entity_poly.type
_entity_poly.pdbx_seq_one_letter_code
_entity_poly.pdbx_strand_id
1 'polypeptide(L)'
;MDIYLLPAAMRELPPPWHDLTYRRSQVLEKLEPTEERREQARHVLRVCLPERRQSVHDWDEELRDFYDDRDDHTLDDADAWLTRIMPTTSQVTRQRVAQVVGMWADMGIPTVSAPPTEQQIDRVAAEWAASVRQTLAHDAFAFIERATVSGSLSDLETEETALLASGFVRVGLAVEVAVRTLVSLGRPRGEEALLDLVHDGEVQDFRPYVRSLLLGLRRSVYEIRAREVPRDEESLLPDALQDLPYSWQNDFGWGATAPDAKSLARARSALEASLTVEPAPGAGRSYGDAPVDWDAIAEVVRALMPYPRLVTRERMNEAWHECESLGFDLRGTDALSFAKVWCARIADRVTAAVFRWLADLPHVEGAAGDEEPAALSATAVWAAALAERSVRRGSAVEEALWFLHRTDDAPDSREALLRLASDQSLPATTRKDAQQWTS
;
A
#
# COMPACT_ATOMS: atom_id res chain seq x y z
N MET A 1 19.75 9.06 -44.84
CA MET A 1 18.54 8.27 -44.61
C MET A 1 18.19 8.43 -43.14
N ASP A 2 16.97 8.86 -42.84
CA ASP A 2 16.58 9.08 -41.45
C ASP A 2 16.45 7.75 -40.71
N ILE A 3 16.92 7.72 -39.47
CA ILE A 3 16.82 6.55 -38.58
C ILE A 3 15.58 6.78 -37.73
N TYR A 4 14.51 6.06 -38.05
CA TYR A 4 13.26 6.11 -37.28
C TYR A 4 13.44 5.39 -35.93
N LEU A 5 12.96 6.02 -34.86
CA LEU A 5 13.04 5.45 -33.51
C LEU A 5 11.81 4.59 -33.18
N LEU A 6 10.71 4.78 -33.91
CA LEU A 6 9.47 4.03 -33.74
C LEU A 6 9.25 3.01 -34.87
N PRO A 7 8.67 1.83 -34.56
CA PRO A 7 8.28 0.84 -35.57
C PRO A 7 7.34 1.41 -36.64
N ALA A 8 7.34 0.82 -37.83
CA ALA A 8 6.46 1.24 -38.93
C ALA A 8 4.98 1.32 -38.52
N ALA A 9 4.49 0.31 -37.79
CA ALA A 9 3.11 0.27 -37.31
C ALA A 9 2.73 1.46 -36.40
N MET A 10 3.65 1.98 -35.58
CA MET A 10 3.39 3.18 -34.78
C MET A 10 3.40 4.47 -35.61
N ARG A 11 4.21 4.51 -36.69
CA ARG A 11 4.31 5.66 -37.60
C ARG A 11 3.08 5.82 -38.49
N GLU A 12 2.32 4.75 -38.66
CA GLU A 12 1.12 4.68 -39.52
C GLU A 12 -0.20 4.79 -38.74
N LEU A 13 -0.13 5.13 -37.44
CA LEU A 13 -1.33 5.32 -36.62
C LEU A 13 -2.24 6.43 -37.20
N PRO A 14 -3.58 6.29 -37.11
CA PRO A 14 -4.49 7.32 -37.57
C PRO A 14 -4.59 8.50 -36.58
N PRO A 15 -5.12 9.67 -36.98
CA PRO A 15 -5.55 10.70 -36.03
C PRO A 15 -6.64 10.18 -35.06
N PRO A 16 -6.65 10.60 -33.79
CA PRO A 16 -5.68 11.49 -33.15
C PRO A 16 -4.41 10.77 -32.63
N TRP A 17 -4.33 9.45 -32.74
CA TRP A 17 -3.28 8.62 -32.13
C TRP A 17 -1.85 8.87 -32.63
N HIS A 18 -1.68 9.38 -33.86
CA HIS A 18 -0.35 9.80 -34.33
C HIS A 18 0.12 11.18 -33.84
N ASP A 19 -0.75 12.00 -33.23
CA ASP A 19 -0.41 13.36 -32.76
C ASP A 19 0.33 13.29 -31.42
N LEU A 20 1.54 13.84 -31.34
CA LEU A 20 2.34 13.84 -30.12
C LEU A 20 2.15 15.11 -29.28
N THR A 21 1.41 16.11 -29.77
CA THR A 21 1.19 17.37 -29.07
C THR A 21 0.11 17.24 -27.98
N TYR A 22 0.08 18.22 -27.05
CA TYR A 22 -0.94 18.31 -25.98
C TYR A 22 -2.39 18.31 -26.51
N ARG A 23 -2.61 18.65 -27.78
CA ARG A 23 -3.94 18.67 -28.40
C ARG A 23 -4.54 17.27 -28.50
N ARG A 24 -3.71 16.23 -28.61
CA ARG A 24 -4.15 14.83 -28.67
C ARG A 24 -5.05 14.50 -27.49
N SER A 25 -4.59 14.73 -26.25
CA SER A 25 -5.34 14.39 -25.04
C SER A 25 -6.68 15.12 -24.98
N GLN A 26 -6.74 16.39 -25.36
CA GLN A 26 -8.00 17.16 -25.42
C GLN A 26 -8.99 16.62 -26.47
N VAL A 27 -8.49 16.12 -27.60
CA VAL A 27 -9.32 15.50 -28.64
C VAL A 27 -9.83 14.15 -28.15
N LEU A 28 -8.95 13.33 -27.57
CA LEU A 28 -9.32 12.02 -27.02
C LEU A 28 -10.34 12.14 -25.90
N GLU A 29 -10.21 13.13 -25.02
CA GLU A 29 -11.17 13.39 -23.94
C GLU A 29 -12.59 13.63 -24.46
N LYS A 30 -12.74 14.30 -25.60
CA LYS A 30 -14.05 14.61 -26.20
C LYS A 30 -14.57 13.52 -27.13
N LEU A 31 -13.78 12.47 -27.33
CA LEU A 31 -14.07 11.44 -28.32
C LEU A 31 -15.03 10.40 -27.72
N GLU A 32 -16.22 10.27 -28.32
CA GLU A 32 -17.17 9.20 -27.97
C GLU A 32 -16.58 7.80 -28.21
N PRO A 33 -16.75 6.85 -27.28
CA PRO A 33 -16.17 5.51 -27.35
C PRO A 33 -16.98 4.57 -28.25
N THR A 34 -17.01 4.83 -29.56
CA THR A 34 -17.61 3.91 -30.55
C THR A 34 -16.78 2.63 -30.70
N GLU A 35 -17.38 1.54 -31.18
CA GLU A 35 -16.70 0.25 -31.41
C GLU A 35 -15.43 0.40 -32.25
N GLU A 36 -15.51 1.12 -33.37
CA GLU A 36 -14.36 1.41 -34.23
C GLU A 36 -13.23 2.12 -33.48
N ARG A 37 -13.56 3.09 -32.61
CA ARG A 37 -12.55 3.85 -31.86
C ARG A 37 -11.96 3.04 -30.71
N ARG A 38 -12.74 2.15 -30.10
CA ARG A 38 -12.23 1.19 -29.11
C ARG A 38 -11.27 0.19 -29.75
N GLU A 39 -11.57 -0.27 -30.96
CA GLU A 39 -10.64 -1.09 -31.74
C GLU A 39 -9.37 -0.32 -32.11
N GLN A 40 -9.49 0.95 -32.50
CA GLN A 40 -8.30 1.80 -32.72
C GLN A 40 -7.45 1.94 -31.46
N ALA A 41 -8.06 2.14 -30.27
CA ALA A 41 -7.32 2.21 -29.02
C ALA A 41 -6.60 0.88 -28.70
N ARG A 42 -7.26 -0.27 -28.87
CA ARG A 42 -6.61 -1.59 -28.71
C ARG A 42 -5.51 -1.81 -29.73
N HIS A 43 -5.69 -1.37 -30.98
CA HIS A 43 -4.64 -1.40 -31.98
C HIS A 43 -3.42 -0.56 -31.57
N VAL A 44 -3.63 0.64 -31.02
CA VAL A 44 -2.55 1.48 -30.47
C VAL A 44 -1.79 0.73 -29.37
N LEU A 45 -2.48 0.07 -28.46
CA LEU A 45 -1.85 -0.75 -27.42
C LEU A 45 -1.01 -1.88 -28.03
N ARG A 46 -1.55 -2.63 -29.00
CA ARG A 46 -0.81 -3.72 -29.68
C ARG A 46 0.48 -3.23 -30.33
N VAL A 47 0.48 -2.05 -30.96
CA VAL A 47 1.69 -1.51 -31.62
C VAL A 47 2.67 -0.85 -30.64
N CYS A 48 2.18 -0.34 -29.51
CA CYS A 48 3.03 0.30 -28.50
C CYS A 48 3.74 -0.72 -27.60
N LEU A 49 3.16 -1.90 -27.39
CA LEU A 49 3.70 -2.96 -26.55
C LEU A 49 5.07 -3.46 -27.10
N PRO A 50 6.17 -3.26 -26.36
CA PRO A 50 7.48 -3.78 -26.77
C PRO A 50 7.57 -5.30 -26.64
N GLU A 51 8.43 -5.94 -27.45
CA GLU A 51 8.70 -7.38 -27.39
C GLU A 51 9.53 -7.80 -26.16
N ARG A 52 10.19 -6.84 -25.53
CA ARG A 52 11.07 -7.06 -24.38
C ARG A 52 10.74 -6.06 -23.28
N ARG A 53 11.01 -6.48 -22.05
CA ARG A 53 10.91 -5.62 -20.87
C ARG A 53 11.73 -4.35 -21.08
N GLN A 54 11.10 -3.21 -20.85
CA GLN A 54 11.77 -1.94 -20.69
C GLN A 54 11.96 -1.78 -19.19
N SER A 55 13.18 -2.06 -18.72
CA SER A 55 13.49 -1.94 -17.31
C SER A 55 13.33 -0.47 -16.89
N VAL A 56 12.46 -0.22 -15.92
CA VAL A 56 12.40 1.07 -15.21
C VAL A 56 13.68 1.29 -14.37
N HIS A 57 14.48 0.25 -14.19
CA HIS A 57 15.75 0.23 -13.46
C HIS A 57 17.00 0.16 -14.37
N ASP A 58 16.85 0.14 -15.71
CA ASP A 58 17.98 0.41 -16.61
C ASP A 58 18.26 1.92 -16.70
N TRP A 59 17.51 2.70 -15.92
CA TRP A 59 17.80 4.07 -15.57
C TRP A 59 18.98 4.02 -14.60
N ASP A 60 20.14 4.39 -15.09
CA ASP A 60 21.18 4.97 -14.27
C ASP A 60 20.53 5.97 -13.29
N GLU A 61 20.63 5.74 -11.98
CA GLU A 61 20.09 6.67 -10.96
C GLU A 61 20.62 8.08 -11.21
N GLU A 62 21.86 8.20 -11.70
CA GLU A 62 22.49 9.46 -12.07
C GLU A 62 21.76 10.17 -13.24
N LEU A 63 21.04 9.42 -14.08
CA LEU A 63 20.22 9.99 -15.13
C LEU A 63 18.77 10.22 -14.73
N ARG A 64 18.24 9.39 -13.83
CA ARG A 64 16.96 9.69 -13.22
C ARG A 64 17.08 10.98 -12.43
N ASP A 65 18.16 11.17 -11.68
CA ASP A 65 18.53 12.44 -11.07
C ASP A 65 18.82 13.51 -12.15
N PHE A 66 19.48 13.21 -13.28
CA PHE A 66 19.58 14.17 -14.41
C PHE A 66 18.21 14.63 -14.97
N TYR A 67 17.19 13.77 -14.88
CA TYR A 67 15.81 14.01 -15.33
C TYR A 67 14.93 14.66 -14.24
N ASP A 68 15.06 14.23 -12.97
CA ASP A 68 14.24 14.60 -11.81
C ASP A 68 14.84 15.76 -10.98
N ASP A 69 16.16 15.94 -10.94
CA ASP A 69 16.88 16.99 -10.17
C ASP A 69 16.78 18.38 -10.83
N ARG A 70 15.68 18.56 -11.58
CA ARG A 70 15.41 19.60 -12.56
C ARG A 70 14.04 20.24 -12.28
N ASP A 71 13.83 20.64 -11.02
CA ASP A 71 12.75 21.53 -10.52
C ASP A 71 11.48 21.52 -11.40
N ASP A 72 10.54 20.58 -11.18
CA ASP A 72 9.10 20.51 -11.54
C ASP A 72 8.56 21.10 -12.88
N HIS A 73 9.40 21.63 -13.77
CA HIS A 73 9.02 22.49 -14.90
C HIS A 73 9.82 22.21 -16.18
N THR A 74 10.95 21.49 -16.09
CA THR A 74 11.85 21.33 -17.26
C THR A 74 11.65 20.04 -18.06
N LEU A 75 11.03 19.00 -17.49
CA LEU A 75 10.61 17.80 -18.24
C LEU A 75 9.50 18.13 -19.23
N ASP A 76 8.51 18.90 -18.78
CA ASP A 76 7.45 19.43 -19.63
C ASP A 76 8.02 20.30 -20.75
N ASP A 77 9.06 21.10 -20.48
CA ASP A 77 9.73 21.94 -21.48
C ASP A 77 10.51 21.10 -22.51
N ALA A 78 11.25 20.07 -22.09
CA ALA A 78 11.98 19.18 -23.00
C ALA A 78 11.03 18.41 -23.92
N ASP A 79 9.96 17.83 -23.36
CA ASP A 79 8.92 17.15 -24.12
C ASP A 79 8.13 18.13 -25.00
N ALA A 80 7.88 19.36 -24.55
CA ALA A 80 7.27 20.40 -25.38
C ALA A 80 8.14 20.76 -26.60
N TRP A 81 9.48 20.80 -26.44
CA TRP A 81 10.39 21.03 -27.55
C TRP A 81 10.42 19.85 -28.53
N LEU A 82 10.51 18.63 -28.01
CA LEU A 82 10.50 17.41 -28.82
C LEU A 82 9.19 17.27 -29.59
N THR A 83 8.04 17.49 -28.94
CA THR A 83 6.71 17.45 -29.60
C THR A 83 6.49 18.62 -30.56
N ARG A 84 7.13 19.78 -30.37
CA ARG A 84 7.09 20.88 -31.34
C ARG A 84 7.88 20.56 -32.62
N ILE A 85 9.02 19.89 -32.49
CA ILE A 85 9.88 19.53 -33.63
C ILE A 85 9.43 18.21 -34.28
N MET A 86 8.85 17.31 -33.51
CA MET A 86 8.33 16.00 -33.93
C MET A 86 6.87 15.83 -33.48
N PRO A 87 5.92 16.64 -34.01
CA PRO A 87 4.52 16.61 -33.62
C PRO A 87 3.78 15.32 -33.97
N THR A 88 4.37 14.41 -34.76
CA THR A 88 3.72 13.15 -35.12
C THR A 88 4.64 11.95 -34.95
N THR A 89 4.08 10.77 -34.69
CA THR A 89 4.85 9.51 -34.55
C THR A 89 5.74 9.22 -35.76
N SER A 90 5.28 9.56 -36.96
CA SER A 90 6.05 9.43 -38.21
C SER A 90 7.29 10.34 -38.29
N GLN A 91 7.40 11.34 -37.43
CA GLN A 91 8.50 12.30 -37.40
C GLN A 91 9.54 11.99 -36.31
N VAL A 92 9.32 10.95 -35.51
CA VAL A 92 10.23 10.56 -34.43
C VAL A 92 11.47 9.87 -35.01
N THR A 93 12.52 10.67 -35.24
CA THR A 93 13.79 10.23 -35.85
C THR A 93 14.98 10.66 -35.01
N ARG A 94 16.05 9.87 -35.06
CA ARG A 94 17.32 10.17 -34.39
C ARG A 94 17.89 11.52 -34.80
N GLN A 95 17.78 11.87 -36.09
CA GLN A 95 18.28 13.12 -36.65
C GLN A 95 17.59 14.34 -36.03
N ARG A 96 16.28 14.26 -35.81
CA ARG A 96 15.54 15.36 -35.16
C ARG A 96 15.83 15.43 -33.66
N VAL A 97 16.03 14.29 -32.99
CA VAL A 97 16.55 14.30 -31.61
C VAL A 97 17.93 14.97 -31.55
N ALA A 98 18.85 14.65 -32.45
CA ALA A 98 20.16 15.29 -32.52
C ALA A 98 20.07 16.81 -32.72
N GLN A 99 19.08 17.29 -33.49
CA GLN A 99 18.82 18.73 -33.64
C GLN A 99 18.38 19.36 -32.30
N VAL A 100 17.47 18.71 -31.57
CA VAL A 100 17.00 19.20 -30.25
C VAL A 100 18.15 19.24 -29.25
N VAL A 101 18.92 18.15 -29.15
CA VAL A 101 20.08 18.07 -28.25
C VAL A 101 21.15 19.10 -28.64
N GLY A 102 21.36 19.34 -29.94
CA GLY A 102 22.22 20.42 -30.43
C GLY A 102 21.75 21.81 -29.97
N MET A 103 20.45 22.09 -30.07
CA MET A 103 19.90 23.35 -29.56
C MET A 103 20.05 23.48 -28.04
N TRP A 104 19.92 22.39 -27.29
CA TRP A 104 20.19 22.39 -25.84
C TRP A 104 21.66 22.69 -25.52
N ALA A 105 22.60 22.14 -26.29
CA ALA A 105 24.02 22.49 -26.16
C ALA A 105 24.28 23.97 -26.47
N ASP A 106 23.66 24.51 -27.53
CA ASP A 106 23.79 25.92 -27.92
C ASP A 106 23.23 26.89 -26.85
N MET A 107 22.21 26.45 -26.11
CA MET A 107 21.64 27.20 -24.98
C MET A 107 22.50 27.09 -23.70
N GLY A 108 23.57 26.30 -23.71
CA GLY A 108 24.43 26.13 -22.54
C GLY A 108 23.78 25.30 -21.44
N ILE A 109 22.90 24.36 -21.79
CA ILE A 109 22.32 23.43 -20.82
C ILE A 109 23.46 22.64 -20.15
N PRO A 110 23.67 22.76 -18.82
CA PRO A 110 24.90 22.28 -18.16
C PRO A 110 25.21 20.79 -18.35
N THR A 111 24.19 20.00 -18.62
CA THR A 111 24.27 18.54 -18.72
C THR A 111 24.42 18.02 -20.16
N VAL A 112 24.39 18.91 -21.15
CA VAL A 112 24.62 18.58 -22.57
C VAL A 112 25.98 19.09 -23.00
N SER A 113 26.80 18.19 -23.55
CA SER A 113 28.13 18.57 -24.04
C SER A 113 28.01 19.49 -25.26
N ALA A 114 28.98 20.40 -25.44
CA ALA A 114 29.09 21.22 -26.64
C ALA A 114 30.41 20.87 -27.38
N PRO A 115 30.37 20.12 -28.50
CA PRO A 115 29.19 19.54 -29.16
C PRO A 115 28.62 18.31 -28.42
N PRO A 116 27.33 17.97 -28.63
CA PRO A 116 26.74 16.75 -28.06
C PRO A 116 27.46 15.50 -28.54
N THR A 117 27.60 14.52 -27.63
CA THR A 117 28.16 13.21 -27.98
C THR A 117 27.10 12.32 -28.63
N GLU A 118 27.53 11.36 -29.47
CA GLU A 118 26.61 10.37 -30.06
C GLU A 118 25.88 9.55 -28.99
N GLN A 119 26.55 9.23 -27.88
CA GLN A 119 25.95 8.52 -26.75
C GLN A 119 24.83 9.33 -26.09
N GLN A 120 25.00 10.65 -25.92
CA GLN A 120 23.93 11.53 -25.40
C GLN A 120 22.74 11.56 -26.36
N ILE A 121 22.98 11.62 -27.67
CA ILE A 121 21.91 11.60 -28.68
C ILE A 121 21.15 10.26 -28.66
N ASP A 122 21.87 9.14 -28.61
CA ASP A 122 21.25 7.80 -28.59
C ASP A 122 20.44 7.55 -27.32
N ARG A 123 20.91 8.07 -26.18
CA ARG A 123 20.22 8.00 -24.90
C ARG A 123 18.88 8.76 -24.92
N VAL A 124 18.91 10.04 -25.29
CA VAL A 124 17.69 10.86 -25.43
C VAL A 124 16.75 10.27 -26.47
N ALA A 125 17.28 9.69 -27.56
CA ALA A 125 16.47 9.04 -28.58
C ALA A 125 15.73 7.80 -28.05
N ALA A 126 16.40 6.96 -27.25
CA ALA A 126 15.78 5.80 -26.63
C ALA A 126 14.69 6.20 -25.62
N GLU A 127 14.98 7.19 -24.77
CA GLU A 127 14.03 7.74 -23.79
C GLU A 127 12.83 8.36 -24.46
N TRP A 128 13.03 9.18 -25.49
CA TRP A 128 11.93 9.77 -26.23
C TRP A 128 11.05 8.71 -26.89
N ALA A 129 11.63 7.67 -27.47
CA ALA A 129 10.86 6.56 -28.03
C ALA A 129 10.04 5.81 -26.96
N ALA A 130 10.59 5.63 -25.75
CA ALA A 130 9.88 5.04 -24.62
C ALA A 130 8.76 5.95 -24.10
N SER A 131 9.03 7.25 -23.92
CA SER A 131 8.04 8.25 -23.50
C SER A 131 6.86 8.33 -24.48
N VAL A 132 7.11 8.31 -25.79
CA VAL A 132 6.05 8.27 -26.80
C VAL A 132 5.19 7.01 -26.67
N ARG A 133 5.80 5.83 -26.47
CA ARG A 133 5.04 4.58 -26.25
C ARG A 133 4.20 4.65 -24.99
N GLN A 134 4.79 5.11 -23.88
CA GLN A 134 4.11 5.24 -22.59
C GLN A 134 2.92 6.20 -22.70
N THR A 135 3.12 7.35 -23.31
CA THR A 135 2.10 8.39 -23.51
C THR A 135 0.93 7.87 -24.35
N LEU A 136 1.21 7.22 -25.48
CA LEU A 136 0.16 6.67 -26.34
C LEU A 136 -0.57 5.50 -25.68
N ALA A 137 0.15 4.64 -24.94
CA ALA A 137 -0.46 3.56 -24.18
C ALA A 137 -1.36 4.09 -23.06
N HIS A 138 -0.90 5.11 -22.33
CA HIS A 138 -1.69 5.78 -21.30
C HIS A 138 -3.00 6.32 -21.86
N ASP A 139 -2.93 7.04 -22.97
CA ASP A 139 -4.11 7.62 -23.60
C ASP A 139 -5.07 6.55 -24.15
N ALA A 140 -4.54 5.46 -24.70
CA ALA A 140 -5.36 4.34 -25.16
C ALA A 140 -6.05 3.61 -24.00
N PHE A 141 -5.34 3.36 -22.89
CA PHE A 141 -5.94 2.78 -21.70
C PHE A 141 -6.97 3.71 -21.05
N ALA A 142 -6.68 5.00 -20.90
CA ALA A 142 -7.63 5.98 -20.37
C ALA A 142 -8.90 6.07 -21.25
N PHE A 143 -8.75 5.93 -22.56
CA PHE A 143 -9.90 5.84 -23.47
C PHE A 143 -10.73 4.57 -23.23
N ILE A 144 -10.10 3.40 -23.13
CA ILE A 144 -10.77 2.12 -22.87
C ILE A 144 -11.42 2.08 -21.48
N GLU A 145 -10.77 2.64 -20.47
CA GLU A 145 -11.29 2.73 -19.11
C GLU A 145 -12.62 3.49 -19.08
N ARG A 146 -12.71 4.63 -19.77
CA ARG A 146 -13.98 5.37 -19.88
C ARG A 146 -15.08 4.57 -20.58
N ALA A 147 -14.74 3.81 -21.61
CA ALA A 147 -15.67 2.91 -22.28
C ALA A 147 -16.13 1.75 -21.37
N THR A 148 -15.25 1.30 -20.46
CA THR A 148 -15.55 0.27 -19.47
C THR A 148 -16.55 0.79 -18.44
N VAL A 149 -16.32 1.99 -17.90
CA VAL A 149 -17.22 2.63 -16.93
C VAL A 149 -18.61 2.91 -17.53
N SER A 150 -18.70 3.18 -18.84
CA SER A 150 -19.98 3.32 -19.56
C SER A 150 -20.63 1.99 -19.96
N GLY A 151 -20.08 0.83 -19.55
CA GLY A 151 -20.63 -0.50 -19.85
C GLY A 151 -20.64 -0.83 -21.34
N SER A 152 -19.70 -0.29 -22.12
CA SER A 152 -19.73 -0.31 -23.59
C SER A 152 -18.81 -1.37 -24.22
N LEU A 153 -18.07 -2.14 -23.42
CA LEU A 153 -17.21 -3.22 -23.90
C LEU A 153 -17.97 -4.54 -23.95
N SER A 154 -17.75 -5.30 -25.03
CA SER A 154 -18.14 -6.72 -25.11
C SER A 154 -17.17 -7.63 -24.35
N ASP A 155 -17.57 -8.88 -24.13
CA ASP A 155 -16.73 -9.88 -23.46
C ASP A 155 -15.38 -10.10 -24.17
N LEU A 156 -15.38 -10.15 -25.50
CA LEU A 156 -14.16 -10.30 -26.30
C LEU A 156 -13.23 -9.09 -26.15
N GLU A 157 -13.78 -7.88 -26.16
CA GLU A 157 -13.00 -6.66 -25.96
C GLU A 157 -12.42 -6.59 -24.53
N THR A 158 -13.15 -7.10 -23.55
CA THR A 158 -12.72 -7.19 -22.15
C THR A 158 -11.54 -8.14 -22.00
N GLU A 159 -11.63 -9.34 -22.58
CA GLU A 159 -10.55 -10.34 -22.55
C GLU A 159 -9.28 -9.82 -23.23
N GLU A 160 -9.43 -9.22 -24.42
CA GLU A 160 -8.29 -8.63 -25.13
C GLU A 160 -7.65 -7.48 -24.34
N THR A 161 -8.45 -6.60 -23.76
CA THR A 161 -7.95 -5.48 -22.95
C THR A 161 -7.18 -5.98 -21.73
N ALA A 162 -7.67 -7.04 -21.07
CA ALA A 162 -6.99 -7.64 -19.93
C ALA A 162 -5.62 -8.25 -20.32
N LEU A 163 -5.55 -8.93 -21.47
CA LEU A 163 -4.30 -9.47 -22.01
C LEU A 163 -3.30 -8.36 -22.33
N LEU A 164 -3.76 -7.28 -22.97
CA LEU A 164 -2.91 -6.13 -23.29
C LEU A 164 -2.39 -5.47 -22.02
N ALA A 165 -3.27 -5.13 -21.07
CA ALA A 165 -2.88 -4.52 -19.80
C ALA A 165 -1.85 -5.38 -19.04
N SER A 166 -2.08 -6.70 -18.97
CA SER A 166 -1.11 -7.63 -18.36
C SER A 166 0.24 -7.63 -19.09
N GLY A 167 0.23 -7.57 -20.42
CA GLY A 167 1.45 -7.44 -21.22
C GLY A 167 2.25 -6.17 -20.88
N PHE A 168 1.57 -5.02 -20.77
CA PHE A 168 2.19 -3.75 -20.40
C PHE A 168 2.81 -3.78 -18.99
N VAL A 169 2.13 -4.41 -18.02
CA VAL A 169 2.67 -4.60 -16.68
C VAL A 169 3.94 -5.46 -16.69
N ARG A 170 3.94 -6.59 -17.41
CA ARG A 170 5.11 -7.49 -17.51
C ARG A 170 6.33 -6.82 -18.13
N VAL A 171 6.12 -5.93 -19.11
CA VAL A 171 7.23 -5.20 -19.74
C VAL A 171 7.64 -3.92 -18.99
N GLY A 172 6.94 -3.56 -17.90
CA GLY A 172 7.26 -2.39 -17.08
C GLY A 172 6.85 -1.05 -17.70
N LEU A 173 5.92 -1.04 -18.66
CA LEU A 173 5.52 0.18 -19.37
C LEU A 173 4.08 0.56 -19.02
N ALA A 174 3.82 1.84 -18.71
CA ALA A 174 2.48 2.33 -18.38
C ALA A 174 1.77 1.47 -17.29
N VAL A 175 2.55 0.98 -16.32
CA VAL A 175 2.09 0.00 -15.31
C VAL A 175 0.88 0.50 -14.54
N GLU A 176 0.93 1.75 -14.05
CA GLU A 176 -0.14 2.31 -13.21
C GLU A 176 -1.50 2.29 -13.92
N VAL A 177 -1.56 2.81 -15.14
CA VAL A 177 -2.79 2.91 -15.94
C VAL A 177 -3.24 1.55 -16.49
N ALA A 178 -2.31 0.64 -16.78
CA ALA A 178 -2.64 -0.74 -17.13
C ALA A 178 -3.31 -1.48 -15.96
N VAL A 179 -2.74 -1.40 -14.76
CA VAL A 179 -3.33 -1.98 -13.54
C VAL A 179 -4.67 -1.34 -13.22
N ARG A 180 -4.79 -0.01 -13.33
CA ARG A 180 -6.07 0.71 -13.14
C ARG A 180 -7.13 0.23 -14.12
N THR A 181 -6.74 -0.01 -15.38
CA THR A 181 -7.64 -0.59 -16.39
C THR A 181 -8.12 -1.98 -15.96
N LEU A 182 -7.24 -2.85 -15.48
CA LEU A 182 -7.64 -4.18 -14.96
C LEU A 182 -8.63 -4.07 -13.80
N VAL A 183 -8.43 -3.14 -12.87
CA VAL A 183 -9.41 -2.87 -11.80
C VAL A 183 -10.75 -2.42 -12.37
N SER A 184 -10.74 -1.54 -13.36
CA SER A 184 -11.95 -1.03 -14.02
C SER A 184 -12.71 -2.11 -14.81
N LEU A 185 -12.01 -3.09 -15.40
CA LEU A 185 -12.65 -4.26 -16.02
C LEU A 185 -13.37 -5.14 -14.98
N GLY A 186 -12.91 -5.12 -13.72
CA GLY A 186 -13.57 -5.80 -12.62
C GLY A 186 -13.62 -7.32 -12.76
N ARG A 187 -14.69 -7.94 -12.26
CA ARG A 187 -14.85 -9.39 -12.25
C ARG A 187 -15.57 -9.91 -13.51
N PRO A 188 -15.17 -11.07 -14.06
CA PRO A 188 -14.07 -11.92 -13.60
C PRO A 188 -12.70 -11.52 -14.19
N ARG A 189 -12.66 -10.91 -15.39
CA ARG A 189 -11.45 -10.83 -16.20
C ARG A 189 -10.34 -9.95 -15.62
N GLY A 190 -10.69 -8.80 -15.06
CA GLY A 190 -9.73 -7.92 -14.39
C GLY A 190 -9.12 -8.57 -13.15
N GLU A 191 -9.96 -9.26 -12.36
CA GLU A 191 -9.51 -10.00 -11.17
C GLU A 191 -8.57 -11.16 -11.54
N GLU A 192 -8.94 -11.98 -12.53
CA GLU A 192 -8.12 -13.09 -13.03
C GLU A 192 -6.74 -12.59 -13.51
N ALA A 193 -6.71 -11.52 -14.30
CA ALA A 193 -5.46 -10.93 -14.78
C ALA A 193 -4.57 -10.39 -13.65
N LEU A 194 -5.16 -9.73 -12.64
CA LEU A 194 -4.41 -9.24 -11.48
C LEU A 194 -3.84 -10.39 -10.63
N LEU A 195 -4.60 -11.47 -10.45
CA LEU A 195 -4.11 -12.68 -9.77
C LEU A 195 -2.91 -13.29 -10.49
N ASP A 196 -3.01 -13.46 -11.80
CA ASP A 196 -1.91 -13.99 -12.61
C ASP A 196 -0.65 -13.14 -12.49
N LEU A 197 -0.80 -11.80 -12.49
CA LEU A 197 0.33 -10.86 -12.34
C LEU A 197 0.98 -10.93 -10.96
N VAL A 198 0.22 -11.16 -9.90
CA VAL A 198 0.76 -11.28 -8.54
C VAL A 198 1.68 -12.51 -8.39
N HIS A 199 1.38 -13.59 -9.11
CA HIS A 199 2.18 -14.80 -9.15
C HIS A 199 3.29 -14.79 -10.23
N ASP A 200 3.33 -13.75 -11.06
CA ASP A 200 4.33 -13.60 -12.12
C ASP A 200 5.69 -13.16 -11.52
N GLY A 201 6.74 -13.88 -11.92
CA GLY A 201 8.11 -13.58 -11.54
C GLY A 201 8.63 -12.29 -12.18
N GLU A 202 8.14 -11.94 -13.37
CA GLU A 202 8.54 -10.74 -14.09
C GLU A 202 8.03 -9.46 -13.42
N VAL A 203 7.00 -9.54 -12.58
CA VAL A 203 6.31 -8.37 -12.00
C VAL A 203 6.76 -8.11 -10.56
N GLN A 204 7.89 -8.68 -10.12
CA GLN A 204 8.34 -8.59 -8.72
C GLN A 204 8.38 -7.15 -8.17
N ASP A 205 8.85 -6.19 -8.97
CA ASP A 205 8.99 -4.78 -8.57
C ASP A 205 7.63 -4.08 -8.37
N PHE A 206 6.61 -4.51 -9.11
CA PHE A 206 5.26 -3.93 -9.07
C PHE A 206 4.28 -4.79 -8.26
N ARG A 207 4.68 -5.98 -7.82
CA ARG A 207 3.82 -6.93 -7.10
C ARG A 207 3.11 -6.31 -5.89
N PRO A 208 3.76 -5.49 -5.02
CA PRO A 208 3.06 -4.84 -3.91
C PRO A 208 1.93 -3.93 -4.39
N TYR A 209 2.15 -3.17 -5.46
CA TYR A 209 1.15 -2.28 -6.05
C TYR A 209 -0.02 -3.07 -6.67
N VAL A 210 0.27 -4.08 -7.51
CA VAL A 210 -0.75 -4.97 -8.11
C VAL A 210 -1.60 -5.65 -7.03
N ARG A 211 -0.95 -6.16 -5.98
CA ARG A 211 -1.60 -6.80 -4.83
C ARG A 211 -2.55 -5.86 -4.10
N SER A 212 -2.10 -4.63 -3.82
CA SER A 212 -2.94 -3.61 -3.17
C SER A 212 -4.19 -3.29 -3.99
N LEU A 213 -4.07 -3.22 -5.31
CA LEU A 213 -5.18 -2.93 -6.23
C LEU A 213 -6.16 -4.11 -6.31
N LEU A 214 -5.65 -5.35 -6.36
CA LEU A 214 -6.46 -6.56 -6.29
C LEU A 214 -7.22 -6.67 -4.95
N LEU A 215 -6.57 -6.35 -3.83
CA LEU A 215 -7.21 -6.29 -2.52
C LEU A 215 -8.36 -5.26 -2.52
N GLY A 216 -8.13 -4.09 -3.12
CA GLY A 216 -9.14 -3.06 -3.30
C GLY A 216 -10.35 -3.54 -4.10
N LEU A 217 -10.12 -4.26 -5.20
CA LEU A 217 -11.16 -4.85 -6.04
C LEU A 217 -12.02 -5.88 -5.28
N ARG A 218 -11.40 -6.64 -4.38
CA ARG A 218 -12.07 -7.66 -3.55
C ARG A 218 -12.72 -7.11 -2.27
N ARG A 219 -12.48 -5.84 -1.92
CA ARG A 219 -12.94 -5.24 -0.66
C ARG A 219 -14.44 -5.39 -0.43
N SER A 220 -15.27 -5.23 -1.45
CA SER A 220 -16.73 -5.37 -1.33
C SER A 220 -17.14 -6.78 -0.90
N VAL A 221 -16.43 -7.82 -1.34
CA VAL A 221 -16.67 -9.21 -0.93
C VAL A 221 -16.31 -9.41 0.53
N TYR A 222 -15.18 -8.87 0.98
CA TYR A 222 -14.79 -8.94 2.39
C TYR A 222 -15.77 -8.18 3.28
N GLU A 223 -16.24 -7.01 2.85
CA GLU A 223 -17.24 -6.23 3.59
C GLU A 223 -18.57 -6.97 3.74
N ILE A 224 -19.00 -7.69 2.70
CA ILE A 224 -20.19 -8.56 2.78
C ILE A 224 -19.94 -9.68 3.79
N ARG A 225 -18.82 -10.39 3.68
CA ARG A 225 -18.44 -11.48 4.60
C ARG A 225 -18.31 -11.00 6.05
N ALA A 226 -17.77 -9.80 6.26
CA ALA A 226 -17.63 -9.18 7.58
C ALA A 226 -18.98 -8.84 8.24
N ARG A 227 -20.07 -8.72 7.48
CA ARG A 227 -21.43 -8.49 8.00
C ARG A 227 -22.16 -9.77 8.37
N GLU A 228 -21.69 -10.91 7.89
CA GLU A 228 -22.29 -12.21 8.22
C GLU A 228 -22.04 -12.55 9.69
N VAL A 229 -23.07 -13.08 10.36
CA VAL A 229 -22.94 -13.56 11.73
C VAL A 229 -22.16 -14.89 11.71
N PRO A 230 -21.11 -15.06 12.53
CA PRO A 230 -20.32 -16.29 12.60
C PRO A 230 -21.12 -17.41 13.29
N ARG A 231 -22.09 -17.99 12.58
CA ARG A 231 -22.87 -19.14 13.06
C ARG A 231 -22.02 -20.40 12.91
N ASP A 232 -21.90 -21.18 13.98
CA ASP A 232 -21.14 -22.44 14.01
C ASP A 232 -19.62 -22.28 13.77
N GLU A 233 -19.07 -21.07 13.89
CA GLU A 233 -17.64 -20.79 13.78
C GLU A 233 -16.96 -20.80 15.17
N GLU A 234 -15.72 -21.29 15.27
CA GLU A 234 -15.00 -21.35 16.55
C GLU A 234 -14.24 -20.05 16.81
N SER A 235 -14.60 -19.35 17.89
CA SER A 235 -13.90 -18.14 18.32
C SER A 235 -12.48 -18.44 18.79
N LEU A 236 -11.50 -17.69 18.27
CA LEU A 236 -10.09 -17.86 18.64
C LEU A 236 -9.65 -16.91 19.76
N LEU A 237 -10.37 -15.81 19.96
CA LEU A 237 -10.10 -14.85 21.01
C LEU A 237 -10.89 -15.18 22.28
N PRO A 238 -10.37 -14.88 23.48
CA PRO A 238 -11.13 -14.95 24.73
C PRO A 238 -12.39 -14.07 24.72
N ASP A 239 -13.43 -14.48 25.46
CA ASP A 239 -14.76 -13.84 25.49
C ASP A 239 -14.71 -12.31 25.71
N ALA A 240 -13.89 -11.84 26.66
CA ALA A 240 -13.81 -10.41 26.96
C ALA A 240 -13.23 -9.57 25.81
N LEU A 241 -12.48 -10.18 24.89
CA LEU A 241 -12.04 -9.51 23.66
C LEU A 241 -13.13 -9.54 22.59
N GLN A 242 -13.85 -10.65 22.44
CA GLN A 242 -14.94 -10.78 21.48
C GLN A 242 -16.02 -9.71 21.68
N ASP A 243 -16.35 -9.40 22.95
CA ASP A 243 -17.40 -8.45 23.33
C ASP A 243 -17.07 -6.97 23.06
N LEU A 244 -15.87 -6.67 22.56
CA LEU A 244 -15.45 -5.30 22.28
C LEU A 244 -16.25 -4.72 21.09
N PRO A 245 -16.89 -3.55 21.26
CA PRO A 245 -17.62 -2.90 20.17
C PRO A 245 -16.72 -2.12 19.20
N TYR A 246 -15.41 -2.08 19.47
CA TYR A 246 -14.45 -1.26 18.73
C TYR A 246 -13.89 -2.04 17.54
N SER A 247 -13.87 -1.40 16.38
CA SER A 247 -13.35 -2.01 15.15
C SER A 247 -11.84 -1.82 15.04
N TRP A 248 -11.19 -2.76 14.36
CA TRP A 248 -9.79 -2.65 13.96
C TRP A 248 -9.58 -1.50 12.96
N GLN A 249 -10.60 -1.12 12.18
CA GLN A 249 -10.51 0.04 11.28
C GLN A 249 -10.23 1.35 12.01
N ASN A 250 -10.62 1.44 13.28
CA ASN A 250 -10.33 2.58 14.16
C ASN A 250 -9.24 2.25 15.18
N ASP A 251 -8.36 1.27 14.88
CA ASP A 251 -7.32 0.75 15.79
C ASP A 251 -7.84 0.38 17.18
N PHE A 252 -9.07 -0.15 17.25
CA PHE A 252 -9.77 -0.44 18.50
C PHE A 252 -9.92 0.78 19.43
N GLY A 253 -9.91 1.98 18.86
CA GLY A 253 -9.92 3.25 19.59
C GLY A 253 -11.14 3.39 20.51
N TRP A 254 -10.86 3.83 21.73
CA TRP A 254 -11.86 4.12 22.75
C TRP A 254 -12.17 5.62 22.70
N GLY A 255 -13.45 5.98 22.80
CA GLY A 255 -13.87 7.38 22.67
C GLY A 255 -13.35 8.28 23.79
N ALA A 256 -13.14 9.57 23.48
CA ALA A 256 -12.66 10.59 24.41
C ALA A 256 -13.69 11.05 25.47
N THR A 257 -14.85 10.40 25.55
CA THR A 257 -15.87 10.72 26.56
C THR A 257 -15.41 10.24 27.94
N ALA A 258 -15.81 10.97 28.99
CA ALA A 258 -15.50 10.60 30.37
C ALA A 258 -15.82 9.12 30.63
N PRO A 259 -14.89 8.35 31.23
CA PRO A 259 -15.04 6.91 31.40
C PRO A 259 -16.18 6.61 32.38
N ASP A 260 -17.11 5.75 31.98
CA ASP A 260 -18.09 5.19 32.92
C ASP A 260 -17.57 3.88 33.53
N ALA A 261 -18.20 3.45 34.64
CA ALA A 261 -17.80 2.23 35.35
C ALA A 261 -17.84 0.99 34.44
N LYS A 262 -18.74 0.96 33.45
CA LYS A 262 -18.87 -0.12 32.48
C LYS A 262 -17.70 -0.17 31.51
N SER A 263 -17.21 0.98 31.06
CA SER A 263 -16.08 1.11 30.15
C SER A 263 -14.77 0.74 30.84
N LEU A 264 -14.59 1.17 32.09
CA LEU A 264 -13.42 0.77 32.91
C LEU A 264 -13.42 -0.73 33.20
N ALA A 265 -14.57 -1.31 33.57
CA ALA A 265 -14.70 -2.75 33.76
C ALA A 265 -14.38 -3.52 32.47
N ARG A 266 -14.88 -3.05 31.32
CA ARG A 266 -14.58 -3.65 30.01
C ARG A 266 -13.10 -3.56 29.66
N ALA A 267 -12.46 -2.41 29.88
CA ALA A 267 -11.04 -2.21 29.63
C ALA A 267 -10.18 -3.15 30.47
N ARG A 268 -10.50 -3.28 31.76
CA ARG A 268 -9.86 -4.24 32.65
C ARG A 268 -10.01 -5.68 32.14
N SER A 269 -11.23 -6.11 31.82
CA SER A 269 -11.48 -7.47 31.31
C SER A 269 -10.75 -7.73 29.99
N ALA A 270 -10.66 -6.74 29.10
CA ALA A 270 -9.93 -6.84 27.83
C ALA A 270 -8.42 -7.00 28.05
N LEU A 271 -7.82 -6.25 28.97
CA LEU A 271 -6.41 -6.39 29.33
C LEU A 271 -6.12 -7.73 30.00
N GLU A 272 -6.96 -8.14 30.97
CA GLU A 272 -6.85 -9.45 31.62
C GLU A 272 -6.96 -10.61 30.62
N ALA A 273 -7.87 -10.51 29.65
CA ALA A 273 -8.02 -11.48 28.57
C ALA A 273 -6.86 -11.46 27.56
N SER A 274 -6.33 -10.29 27.22
CA SER A 274 -5.16 -10.20 26.33
C SER A 274 -3.94 -10.91 26.94
N LEU A 275 -3.81 -10.89 28.27
CA LEU A 275 -2.79 -11.62 29.01
C LEU A 275 -2.96 -13.16 29.02
N THR A 276 -4.06 -13.71 28.50
CA THR A 276 -4.22 -15.16 28.32
C THR A 276 -3.83 -15.63 26.92
N VAL A 277 -3.87 -14.75 25.91
CA VAL A 277 -3.54 -15.07 24.51
C VAL A 277 -2.05 -15.37 24.36
N GLU A 278 -1.63 -16.53 23.85
CA GLU A 278 -0.21 -16.85 23.69
C GLU A 278 0.54 -15.77 22.88
N PRO A 279 1.74 -15.33 23.31
CA PRO A 279 2.52 -14.37 22.55
C PRO A 279 2.93 -14.97 21.20
N ALA A 280 2.94 -14.15 20.14
CA ALA A 280 3.38 -14.60 18.83
C ALA A 280 4.84 -15.09 18.90
N PRO A 281 5.16 -16.27 18.33
CA PRO A 281 6.54 -16.66 18.18
C PRO A 281 7.25 -15.66 17.27
N GLY A 282 8.24 -14.94 17.81
CA GLY A 282 9.19 -14.19 16.98
C GLY A 282 8.91 -12.71 16.74
N ALA A 283 8.40 -11.95 17.73
CA ALA A 283 8.51 -10.47 17.72
C ALA A 283 9.96 -9.93 17.61
N GLY A 284 10.97 -10.82 17.51
CA GLY A 284 12.35 -10.49 17.14
C GLY A 284 13.11 -11.63 16.44
N ARG A 285 12.44 -12.57 15.76
CA ARG A 285 13.13 -13.62 14.97
C ARG A 285 12.44 -13.87 13.63
N SER A 286 13.01 -13.26 12.59
CA SER A 286 12.76 -13.63 11.20
C SER A 286 13.15 -15.09 10.98
N TYR A 287 12.18 -15.93 10.65
CA TYR A 287 12.45 -17.24 10.07
C TYR A 287 12.68 -17.05 8.56
N GLY A 288 13.93 -17.21 8.09
CA GLY A 288 14.25 -17.31 6.66
C GLY A 288 14.43 -16.00 5.88
N ASP A 289 15.00 -16.15 4.67
CA ASP A 289 15.67 -15.12 3.83
C ASP A 289 14.80 -13.98 3.25
N ALA A 290 13.56 -13.80 3.73
CA ALA A 290 12.82 -12.54 3.64
C ALA A 290 11.75 -12.53 4.75
N PRO A 291 11.65 -11.49 5.58
CA PRO A 291 10.60 -11.43 6.60
C PRO A 291 9.22 -11.38 5.93
N VAL A 292 8.29 -12.20 6.41
CA VAL A 292 6.87 -12.11 6.04
C VAL A 292 6.39 -10.69 6.29
N ASP A 293 5.77 -10.07 5.28
CA ASP A 293 5.20 -8.73 5.38
C ASP A 293 3.88 -8.76 6.15
N TRP A 294 4.00 -8.92 7.46
CA TRP A 294 2.85 -8.99 8.37
C TRP A 294 2.00 -7.73 8.37
N ASP A 295 2.56 -6.57 7.99
CA ASP A 295 1.83 -5.31 8.02
C ASP A 295 0.95 -5.17 6.77
N ALA A 296 1.41 -5.59 5.60
CA ALA A 296 0.55 -5.70 4.42
C ALA A 296 -0.52 -6.81 4.58
N ILE A 297 -0.21 -7.93 5.26
CA ILE A 297 -1.21 -8.97 5.59
C ILE A 297 -2.30 -8.41 6.54
N ALA A 298 -1.96 -7.44 7.40
CA ALA A 298 -2.92 -6.82 8.31
C ALA A 298 -4.14 -6.26 7.57
N GLU A 299 -3.95 -5.76 6.35
CA GLU A 299 -5.02 -5.24 5.51
C GLU A 299 -6.05 -6.31 5.14
N VAL A 300 -5.59 -7.53 4.84
CA VAL A 300 -6.47 -8.69 4.53
C VAL A 300 -7.26 -9.10 5.76
N VAL A 301 -6.57 -9.30 6.88
CA VAL A 301 -7.18 -9.75 8.14
C VAL A 301 -8.19 -8.71 8.64
N ARG A 302 -7.84 -7.42 8.59
CA ARG A 302 -8.71 -6.30 8.95
C ARG A 302 -9.94 -6.19 8.06
N ALA A 303 -9.83 -6.49 6.77
CA ALA A 303 -10.97 -6.45 5.85
C ALA A 303 -11.97 -7.58 6.12
N LEU A 304 -11.49 -8.80 6.38
CA LEU A 304 -12.33 -9.97 6.65
C LEU A 304 -12.91 -9.99 8.07
N MET A 305 -12.14 -9.51 9.05
CA MET A 305 -12.45 -9.58 10.48
C MET A 305 -12.28 -8.21 11.15
N PRO A 306 -13.09 -7.20 10.77
CA PRO A 306 -12.95 -5.83 11.31
C PRO A 306 -13.29 -5.70 12.80
N TYR A 307 -13.88 -6.72 13.43
CA TYR A 307 -14.22 -6.74 14.86
C TYR A 307 -13.69 -8.00 15.54
N PRO A 308 -13.31 -7.97 16.83
CA PRO A 308 -12.79 -9.13 17.54
C PRO A 308 -13.73 -10.35 17.56
N ARG A 309 -15.04 -10.13 17.67
CA ARG A 309 -16.06 -11.21 17.57
C ARG A 309 -16.05 -11.98 16.25
N LEU A 310 -15.39 -11.45 15.21
CA LEU A 310 -15.27 -12.10 13.90
C LEU A 310 -13.96 -12.87 13.79
N VAL A 311 -13.10 -12.89 14.82
CA VAL A 311 -11.83 -13.61 14.81
C VAL A 311 -12.08 -15.07 15.16
N THR A 312 -12.44 -15.83 14.12
CA THR A 312 -12.78 -17.26 14.19
C THR A 312 -11.77 -18.11 13.44
N ARG A 313 -11.73 -19.42 13.72
CA ARG A 313 -10.83 -20.35 13.02
C ARG A 313 -11.09 -20.35 11.52
N GLU A 314 -12.35 -20.37 11.13
CA GLU A 314 -12.82 -20.45 9.75
C GLU A 314 -12.39 -19.20 8.97
N ARG A 315 -12.67 -18.00 9.51
CA ARG A 315 -12.29 -16.74 8.85
C ARG A 315 -10.79 -16.49 8.84
N MET A 316 -10.08 -16.96 9.85
CA MET A 316 -8.61 -16.90 9.86
C MET A 316 -8.01 -17.83 8.81
N ASN A 317 -8.62 -18.99 8.57
CA ASN A 317 -8.24 -19.87 7.46
C ASN A 317 -8.59 -19.27 6.09
N GLU A 318 -9.75 -18.60 5.96
CA GLU A 318 -10.10 -17.80 4.77
C GLU A 318 -9.04 -16.72 4.53
N ALA A 319 -8.65 -15.97 5.57
CA ALA A 319 -7.62 -14.94 5.46
C ALA A 319 -6.25 -15.52 5.07
N TRP A 320 -5.89 -16.70 5.60
CA TRP A 320 -4.65 -17.39 5.23
C TRP A 320 -4.63 -17.76 3.74
N HIS A 321 -5.67 -18.42 3.24
CA HIS A 321 -5.81 -18.75 1.81
C HIS A 321 -5.86 -17.51 0.92
N GLU A 322 -6.55 -16.45 1.38
CA GLU A 322 -6.59 -15.19 0.66
C GLU A 322 -5.18 -14.60 0.53
N CYS A 323 -4.38 -14.63 1.59
CA CYS A 323 -3.00 -14.17 1.56
C CYS A 323 -2.13 -15.00 0.61
N GLU A 324 -2.30 -16.32 0.56
CA GLU A 324 -1.63 -17.17 -0.44
C GLU A 324 -2.01 -16.76 -1.86
N SER A 325 -3.32 -16.53 -2.11
CA SER A 325 -3.82 -16.09 -3.43
C SER A 325 -3.33 -14.69 -3.83
N LEU A 326 -3.03 -13.85 -2.84
CA LEU A 326 -2.44 -12.53 -3.02
C LEU A 326 -0.90 -12.60 -3.12
N GLY A 327 -0.33 -13.79 -3.23
CA GLY A 327 1.11 -14.00 -3.44
C GLY A 327 1.96 -13.50 -2.27
N PHE A 328 1.44 -13.54 -1.03
CA PHE A 328 2.27 -13.39 0.15
C PHE A 328 3.13 -14.64 0.35
N ASP A 329 4.40 -14.45 0.69
CA ASP A 329 5.29 -15.55 1.00
C ASP A 329 5.03 -16.06 2.42
N LEU A 330 4.14 -17.04 2.53
CA LEU A 330 3.81 -17.71 3.79
C LEU A 330 4.60 -18.99 4.02
N ARG A 331 5.73 -19.20 3.30
CA ARG A 331 6.53 -20.42 3.43
C ARG A 331 6.89 -20.70 4.89
N GLY A 332 6.51 -21.88 5.37
CA GLY A 332 6.73 -22.30 6.76
C GLY A 332 5.67 -21.82 7.76
N THR A 333 4.61 -21.13 7.32
CA THR A 333 3.47 -20.73 8.16
C THR A 333 2.21 -21.46 7.71
N ASP A 334 1.80 -22.49 8.46
CA ASP A 334 0.50 -23.14 8.28
C ASP A 334 -0.65 -22.28 8.83
N ALA A 335 -1.90 -22.63 8.49
CA ALA A 335 -3.10 -21.90 8.91
C ALA A 335 -3.20 -21.77 10.45
N LEU A 336 -2.76 -22.79 11.20
CA LEU A 336 -2.77 -22.77 12.67
C LEU A 336 -1.77 -21.75 13.21
N SER A 337 -0.54 -21.73 12.68
CA SER A 337 0.52 -20.79 13.07
C SER A 337 0.15 -19.37 12.67
N PHE A 338 -0.42 -19.18 11.48
CA PHE A 338 -0.98 -17.91 11.03
C PHE A 338 -2.02 -17.39 12.02
N ALA A 339 -2.97 -18.24 12.42
CA ALA A 339 -3.99 -17.89 13.38
C ALA A 339 -3.43 -17.48 14.75
N LYS A 340 -2.42 -18.21 15.26
CA LYS A 340 -1.76 -17.86 16.53
C LYS A 340 -1.07 -16.49 16.46
N VAL A 341 -0.32 -16.23 15.38
CA VAL A 341 0.35 -14.94 15.16
C VAL A 341 -0.66 -13.79 15.15
N TRP A 342 -1.77 -13.96 14.43
CA TRP A 342 -2.78 -12.92 14.31
C TRP A 342 -3.61 -12.72 15.58
N CYS A 343 -3.95 -13.77 16.32
CA CYS A 343 -4.61 -13.62 17.62
C CYS A 343 -3.73 -12.82 18.58
N ALA A 344 -2.43 -13.10 18.64
CA ALA A 344 -1.49 -12.35 19.44
C ALA A 344 -1.38 -10.88 18.99
N ARG A 345 -1.23 -10.62 17.69
CA ARG A 345 -1.19 -9.24 17.13
C ARG A 345 -2.47 -8.45 17.40
N ILE A 346 -3.63 -9.08 17.33
CA ILE A 346 -4.92 -8.43 17.62
C ILE A 346 -5.03 -8.11 19.12
N ALA A 347 -4.68 -9.06 20.00
CA ALA A 347 -4.65 -8.83 21.45
C ALA A 347 -3.67 -7.72 21.83
N ASP A 348 -2.51 -7.69 21.18
CA ASP A 348 -1.49 -6.65 21.36
C ASP A 348 -2.01 -5.26 20.98
N ARG A 349 -2.66 -5.14 19.82
CA ARG A 349 -3.30 -3.89 19.37
C ARG A 349 -4.42 -3.43 20.30
N VAL A 350 -5.26 -4.35 20.79
CA VAL A 350 -6.29 -4.01 21.78
C VAL A 350 -5.64 -3.50 23.07
N THR A 351 -4.58 -4.17 23.54
CA THR A 351 -3.83 -3.79 24.75
C THR A 351 -3.25 -2.37 24.59
N ALA A 352 -2.61 -2.08 23.46
CA ALA A 352 -2.09 -0.76 23.11
C ALA A 352 -3.19 0.30 23.11
N ALA A 353 -4.32 0.03 22.46
CA ALA A 353 -5.45 0.96 22.39
C ALA A 353 -6.05 1.27 23.76
N VAL A 354 -6.17 0.26 24.63
CA VAL A 354 -6.68 0.45 26.00
C VAL A 354 -5.70 1.28 26.83
N PHE A 355 -4.39 0.99 26.81
CA PHE A 355 -3.42 1.78 27.58
C PHE A 355 -3.32 3.21 27.08
N ARG A 356 -3.38 3.44 25.76
CA ARG A 356 -3.44 4.80 25.22
C ARG A 356 -4.64 5.56 25.77
N TRP A 357 -5.82 4.97 25.69
CA TRP A 357 -7.04 5.57 26.21
C TRP A 357 -6.97 5.87 27.71
N LEU A 358 -6.47 4.92 28.52
CA LEU A 358 -6.34 5.10 29.97
C LEU A 358 -5.40 6.25 30.34
N ALA A 359 -4.32 6.44 29.58
CA ALA A 359 -3.35 7.51 29.81
C ALA A 359 -3.82 8.89 29.32
N ASP A 360 -4.76 8.93 28.38
CA ASP A 360 -5.42 10.16 27.90
C ASP A 360 -6.61 10.59 28.77
N LEU A 361 -7.02 9.79 29.76
CA LEU A 361 -8.11 10.16 30.67
C LEU A 361 -7.74 11.45 31.42
N PRO A 362 -8.69 12.38 31.68
CA PRO A 362 -8.39 13.58 32.45
C PRO A 362 -7.94 13.21 33.87
N HIS A 363 -6.67 13.47 34.17
CA HIS A 363 -6.15 13.46 35.53
C HIS A 363 -6.53 14.83 36.07
N VAL A 364 -7.61 14.92 36.86
CA VAL A 364 -8.12 16.21 37.32
C VAL A 364 -7.11 16.84 38.28
N GLU A 365 -6.21 17.66 37.73
CA GLU A 365 -5.49 18.65 38.52
C GLU A 365 -6.48 19.75 38.92
N GLY A 366 -6.85 19.78 40.20
CA GLY A 366 -7.23 21.01 40.89
C GLY A 366 -8.58 21.64 40.51
N ALA A 367 -9.68 21.04 40.94
CA ALA A 367 -10.71 21.85 41.59
C ALA A 367 -10.47 21.73 43.10
N ALA A 368 -9.96 22.80 43.71
CA ALA A 368 -9.85 22.90 45.16
C ALA A 368 -11.25 22.74 45.79
N GLY A 369 -11.53 21.56 46.32
CA GLY A 369 -12.79 21.24 46.99
C GLY A 369 -13.33 19.87 46.59
N ASP A 370 -12.96 18.87 47.39
CA ASP A 370 -13.58 17.57 47.57
C ASP A 370 -13.45 16.52 46.45
N GLU A 371 -12.72 15.46 46.81
CA GLU A 371 -12.63 14.13 46.20
C GLU A 371 -12.15 14.07 44.75
N GLU A 372 -10.86 13.75 44.58
CA GLU A 372 -10.40 13.02 43.40
C GLU A 372 -11.41 11.89 43.17
N PRO A 373 -12.05 11.76 41.99
CA PRO A 373 -13.10 10.76 41.80
C PRO A 373 -12.52 9.39 42.17
N ALA A 374 -13.04 8.73 43.20
CA ALA A 374 -12.53 7.46 43.72
C ALA A 374 -12.35 6.38 42.62
N ALA A 375 -13.07 6.54 41.50
CA ALA A 375 -12.93 5.73 40.30
C ALA A 375 -11.58 5.86 39.56
N LEU A 376 -10.93 7.03 39.55
CA LEU A 376 -9.63 7.26 38.90
C LEU A 376 -8.47 6.70 39.73
N SER A 377 -8.48 6.95 41.05
CA SER A 377 -7.51 6.36 41.98
C SER A 377 -7.59 4.82 42.00
N ALA A 378 -8.79 4.25 42.00
CA ALA A 378 -8.99 2.79 41.88
C ALA A 378 -8.57 2.23 40.51
N THR A 379 -8.59 3.04 39.45
CA THR A 379 -8.18 2.64 38.10
C THR A 379 -6.66 2.51 37.99
N ALA A 380 -5.92 3.45 38.57
CA ALA A 380 -4.45 3.44 38.55
C ALA A 380 -3.86 2.14 39.15
N VAL A 381 -4.44 1.64 40.26
CA VAL A 381 -3.94 0.43 40.96
C VAL A 381 -3.96 -0.82 40.07
N TRP A 382 -5.13 -1.17 39.50
CA TRP A 382 -5.22 -2.37 38.67
C TRP A 382 -4.56 -2.17 37.31
N ALA A 383 -4.61 -0.96 36.74
CA ALA A 383 -4.04 -0.68 35.43
C ALA A 383 -2.51 -0.72 35.46
N ALA A 384 -1.87 -0.21 36.51
CA ALA A 384 -0.42 -0.31 36.69
C ALA A 384 0.05 -1.76 36.79
N ALA A 385 -0.67 -2.59 37.55
CA ALA A 385 -0.35 -4.02 37.66
C ALA A 385 -0.52 -4.76 36.32
N LEU A 386 -1.53 -4.43 35.52
CA LEU A 386 -1.72 -5.01 34.19
C LEU A 386 -0.70 -4.51 33.18
N ALA A 387 -0.29 -3.23 33.25
CA ALA A 387 0.77 -2.66 32.42
C ALA A 387 2.10 -3.37 32.69
N GLU A 388 2.48 -3.53 33.97
CA GLU A 388 3.70 -4.25 34.34
C GLU A 388 3.70 -5.68 33.79
N ARG A 389 2.57 -6.40 33.91
CA ARG A 389 2.43 -7.76 33.37
C ARG A 389 2.51 -7.80 31.84
N SER A 390 1.96 -6.80 31.16
CA SER A 390 1.98 -6.71 29.69
C SER A 390 3.40 -6.48 29.19
N VAL A 391 4.15 -5.56 29.82
CA VAL A 391 5.57 -5.32 29.52
C VAL A 391 6.40 -6.59 29.71
N ARG A 392 6.21 -7.30 30.84
CA ARG A 392 6.92 -8.57 31.11
C ARG A 392 6.62 -9.66 30.07
N ARG A 393 5.45 -9.61 29.45
CA ARG A 393 5.05 -10.53 28.38
C ARG A 393 5.48 -10.08 26.99
N GLY A 394 6.04 -8.88 26.87
CA GLY A 394 6.40 -8.28 25.58
C GLY A 394 5.20 -7.81 24.76
N SER A 395 4.07 -7.49 25.41
CA SER A 395 2.84 -7.03 24.73
C SER A 395 2.61 -5.54 24.98
N ALA A 396 2.39 -4.77 23.89
CA ALA A 396 2.14 -3.33 23.87
C ALA A 396 3.11 -2.57 24.77
N VAL A 397 4.40 -2.92 24.68
CA VAL A 397 5.44 -2.48 25.63
C VAL A 397 5.53 -0.97 25.68
N GLU A 398 5.49 -0.32 24.52
CA GLU A 398 5.57 1.14 24.41
C GLU A 398 4.38 1.82 25.08
N GLU A 399 3.15 1.42 24.76
CA GLU A 399 1.93 2.01 25.31
C GLU A 399 1.76 1.72 26.81
N ALA A 400 2.16 0.53 27.26
CA ALA A 400 2.11 0.17 28.67
C ALA A 400 3.11 0.99 29.50
N LEU A 401 4.35 1.18 28.99
CA LEU A 401 5.34 2.05 29.63
C LEU A 401 4.90 3.52 29.58
N TRP A 402 4.34 3.97 28.46
CA TRP A 402 3.80 5.31 28.32
C TRP A 402 2.66 5.57 29.32
N PHE A 403 1.75 4.62 29.49
CA PHE A 403 0.69 4.70 30.50
C PHE A 403 1.25 4.82 31.92
N LEU A 404 2.21 3.97 32.28
CA LEU A 404 2.86 4.02 33.59
C LEU A 404 3.57 5.36 33.83
N HIS A 405 4.21 5.93 32.80
CA HIS A 405 4.83 7.23 32.89
C HIS A 405 3.81 8.36 33.04
N ARG A 406 2.74 8.37 32.24
CA ARG A 406 1.69 9.40 32.31
C ARG A 406 0.94 9.41 33.64
N THR A 407 0.98 8.30 34.38
CA THR A 407 0.34 8.11 35.68
C THR A 407 1.36 8.00 36.82
N ASP A 408 2.60 8.48 36.65
CA ASP A 408 3.69 8.30 37.61
C ASP A 408 3.52 9.05 38.94
N ASP A 409 2.56 9.97 39.02
CA ASP A 409 2.06 10.56 40.28
C ASP A 409 1.37 9.52 41.17
N ALA A 410 0.83 8.45 40.59
CA ALA A 410 0.31 7.30 41.33
C ALA A 410 1.47 6.42 41.83
N PRO A 411 1.52 6.07 43.14
CA PRO A 411 2.60 5.26 43.70
C PRO A 411 2.82 3.92 42.97
N ASP A 412 1.74 3.24 42.60
CA ASP A 412 1.81 1.92 41.95
C ASP A 412 2.44 2.00 40.56
N SER A 413 2.17 3.06 39.79
CA SER A 413 2.76 3.25 38.46
C SER A 413 4.27 3.53 38.56
N ARG A 414 4.67 4.38 39.51
CA ARG A 414 6.08 4.67 39.78
C ARG A 414 6.85 3.43 40.24
N GLU A 415 6.27 2.66 41.15
CA GLU A 415 6.88 1.42 41.61
C GLU A 415 7.00 0.38 40.49
N ALA A 416 5.99 0.26 39.63
CA ALA A 416 6.04 -0.63 38.48
C ALA A 416 7.17 -0.24 37.51
N LEU A 417 7.37 1.04 37.20
CA LEU A 417 8.49 1.50 36.38
C LEU A 417 9.84 1.15 36.99
N LEU A 418 10.03 1.35 38.30
CA LEU A 418 11.27 0.98 39.00
C LEU A 418 11.52 -0.54 38.97
N ARG A 419 10.48 -1.35 39.14
CA ARG A 419 10.58 -2.82 39.02
C ARG A 419 10.95 -3.24 37.59
N LEU A 420 10.38 -2.62 36.56
CA LEU A 420 10.68 -2.91 35.16
C LEU A 420 12.11 -2.48 34.79
N ALA A 421 12.56 -1.30 35.22
CA ALA A 421 13.91 -0.80 34.96
C ALA A 421 15.01 -1.71 35.56
N SER A 422 14.72 -2.35 36.70
CA SER A 422 15.66 -3.22 37.42
C SER A 422 15.58 -4.70 37.01
N ASP A 423 14.59 -5.11 36.21
CA ASP A 423 14.36 -6.51 35.86
C ASP A 423 15.29 -7.03 34.76
N GLN A 424 16.33 -7.75 35.16
CA GLN A 424 17.36 -8.32 34.26
C GLN A 424 16.82 -9.35 33.25
N SER A 425 15.60 -9.86 33.42
CA SER A 425 14.97 -10.77 32.44
C SER A 425 14.43 -10.04 31.21
N LEU A 426 14.26 -8.71 31.28
CA LEU A 426 13.74 -7.90 30.18
C LEU A 426 14.85 -7.42 29.21
N PRO A 427 14.49 -7.18 27.93
CA PRO A 427 15.39 -6.57 26.96
C PRO A 427 16.02 -5.27 27.49
N ALA A 428 17.28 -5.02 27.12
CA ALA A 428 18.00 -3.84 27.57
C ALA A 428 17.35 -2.53 27.09
N THR A 429 16.68 -2.54 25.93
CA THR A 429 15.89 -1.41 25.40
C THR A 429 14.73 -1.11 26.33
N THR A 430 13.86 -2.10 26.60
CA THR A 430 12.72 -1.97 27.52
C THR A 430 13.12 -1.47 28.91
N ARG A 431 14.23 -1.97 29.46
CA ARG A 431 14.75 -1.48 30.76
C ARG A 431 15.21 -0.02 30.71
N LYS A 432 15.90 0.37 29.63
CA LYS A 432 16.35 1.77 29.44
C LYS A 432 15.16 2.70 29.29
N ASP A 433 14.15 2.30 28.52
CA ASP A 433 12.94 3.08 28.34
C ASP A 433 12.25 3.28 29.69
N ALA A 434 12.03 2.20 30.46
CA ALA A 434 11.49 2.30 31.84
C ALA A 434 12.35 3.18 32.78
N GLN A 435 13.67 3.21 32.59
CA GLN A 435 14.59 4.03 33.40
C GLN A 435 14.57 5.51 33.00
N GLN A 436 14.43 5.83 31.71
CA GLN A 436 14.35 7.21 31.21
C GLN A 436 13.16 7.96 31.81
N TRP A 437 12.06 7.26 32.09
CA TRP A 437 10.85 7.84 32.68
C TRP A 437 10.84 7.88 34.22
N THR A 438 11.90 7.41 34.88
CA THR A 438 12.05 7.46 36.35
C THR A 438 13.17 8.40 36.83
N SER A 439 13.87 9.05 35.90
CA SER A 439 14.94 10.02 36.14
C SER A 439 14.41 11.45 36.06
#